data_AF-A0A6I3LAE2-F1
#
_entry.id   AF-A0A6I3LAE2-F1
#
_cell.length_a   1.000
_cell.length_b   1.000
_cell.length_c   1.000
_cell.angle_alpha   90.00
_cell.angle_beta   90.00
_cell.angle_gamma   90.00
#
_symmetry.space_group_name_H-M   'P 1'
#
loop_
_entity.id
_entity.type
_entity.pdbx_description
1 polymer ?
#
loop_
_entity_poly.entity_id
_entity_poly.type
_entity_poly.pdbx_seq_one_letter_code
_entity_poly.pdbx_strand_id
1 'polypeptide(L)'
;MSERLDKLSARSRLETPVESRFRGLDWDAEAMARTSEKVARFLGTGRYLVIQTVIVVVWIVLNVFALRLQWDPYPFILLNLAFSTQAAYAAPLILLAQNRQDNRDRVSLEEDRSRAAQTKADTEFLARELAALRLAVGEVATRDYVRRELDDIKEFLTRLEKLAVGDDVAKVKKAKKSTERKPGEVAISAQKDGD
;
A
#
# COMPACT_ATOMS: atom_id res chain seq x y z
N MET A 1 -2.06 -46.72 4.43
CA MET A 1 -2.40 -45.28 4.42
C MET A 1 -1.17 -44.37 4.53
N SER A 2 0.01 -44.90 4.89
CA SER A 2 1.30 -44.19 5.00
C SER A 2 2.00 -43.90 3.65
N GLU A 3 1.93 -44.79 2.65
CA GLU A 3 2.62 -44.59 1.36
C GLU A 3 2.16 -43.36 0.55
N ARG A 4 0.92 -42.89 0.76
CA ARG A 4 0.43 -41.68 0.07
C ARG A 4 0.98 -40.39 0.67
N LEU A 5 1.42 -40.41 1.93
CA LEU A 5 1.99 -39.24 2.59
C LEU A 5 3.46 -39.04 2.20
N ASP A 6 4.20 -40.14 1.98
CA ASP A 6 5.60 -40.07 1.52
C ASP A 6 5.72 -39.53 0.09
N LYS A 7 4.79 -39.88 -0.81
CA LYS A 7 4.75 -39.35 -2.18
C LYS A 7 4.43 -37.85 -2.25
N LEU A 8 3.72 -37.29 -1.26
CA LEU A 8 3.42 -35.86 -1.20
C LEU A 8 4.61 -35.06 -0.68
N SER A 9 5.34 -35.58 0.31
CA SER A 9 6.57 -34.97 0.83
C SER A 9 7.70 -34.94 -0.21
N ALA A 10 7.85 -36.00 -1.01
CA ALA A 10 8.84 -36.07 -2.09
C ALA A 10 8.60 -35.03 -3.21
N ARG A 11 7.34 -34.68 -3.50
CA ARG A 11 7.00 -33.66 -4.49
C ARG A 11 7.27 -32.23 -3.97
N SER A 12 7.15 -32.00 -2.66
CA SER A 12 7.35 -30.67 -2.06
C SER A 12 8.82 -30.24 -1.94
N ARG A 13 9.78 -31.15 -2.15
CA ARG A 13 11.23 -30.86 -2.10
C ARG A 13 11.86 -30.53 -3.45
N LEU A 14 11.07 -30.51 -4.53
CA LEU A 14 11.55 -30.21 -5.89
C LEU A 14 11.38 -28.74 -6.31
N GLU A 15 11.09 -27.82 -5.38
CA GLU A 15 10.87 -26.39 -5.69
C GLU A 15 11.94 -25.44 -5.17
N THR A 16 13.16 -25.93 -4.95
CA THR A 16 14.29 -25.01 -4.79
C THR A 16 15.03 -24.98 -6.13
N PRO A 17 14.80 -23.98 -6.99
CA PRO A 17 15.63 -23.83 -8.17
C PRO A 17 17.06 -23.62 -7.67
N VAL A 18 17.91 -24.60 -7.96
CA VAL A 18 19.33 -24.52 -7.68
C VAL A 18 19.86 -23.44 -8.62
N GLU A 19 20.04 -22.24 -8.08
CA GLU A 19 20.60 -21.10 -8.77
C GLU A 19 22.02 -21.47 -9.20
N SER A 20 22.15 -21.89 -10.45
CA SER A 20 23.41 -22.08 -11.17
C SER A 20 24.15 -20.74 -11.22
N ARG A 21 24.86 -20.41 -10.14
CA ARG A 21 25.86 -19.35 -10.13
C ARG A 21 27.04 -19.80 -10.97
N PHE A 22 26.96 -19.52 -12.27
CA PHE A 22 28.13 -19.41 -13.14
C PHE A 22 28.99 -18.24 -12.63
N ARG A 23 29.76 -18.50 -11.58
CA ARG A 23 30.58 -17.54 -10.84
C ARG A 23 31.99 -17.51 -11.43
N GLY A 24 32.08 -17.16 -12.72
CA GLY A 24 33.34 -17.14 -13.48
C GLY A 24 33.70 -15.78 -14.08
N LEU A 25 32.80 -14.79 -14.03
CA LEU A 25 32.96 -13.51 -14.73
C LEU A 25 32.74 -12.27 -13.82
N ASP A 26 32.86 -12.42 -12.50
CA ASP A 26 32.52 -11.33 -11.57
C ASP A 26 33.56 -10.17 -11.59
N TRP A 27 34.76 -10.40 -12.13
CA TRP A 27 35.86 -9.42 -12.05
C TRP A 27 35.78 -8.33 -13.14
N ASP A 28 35.13 -8.61 -14.28
CA ASP A 28 34.93 -7.63 -15.35
C ASP A 28 33.55 -6.94 -15.27
N ALA A 29 32.58 -7.56 -14.60
CA ALA A 29 31.22 -7.05 -14.52
C ALA A 29 31.12 -5.70 -13.79
N GLU A 30 31.82 -5.54 -12.67
CA GLU A 30 31.80 -4.33 -11.83
C GLU A 30 32.61 -3.17 -12.44
N ALA A 31 33.73 -3.47 -13.10
CA ALA A 31 34.51 -2.47 -13.83
C ALA A 31 33.78 -1.96 -15.07
N MET A 32 33.18 -2.89 -15.84
CA MET A 32 32.27 -2.55 -16.92
C MET A 32 30.97 -1.90 -16.41
N ALA A 33 30.58 -2.13 -15.15
CA ALA A 33 29.43 -1.50 -14.53
C ALA A 33 29.52 0.02 -14.55
N ARG A 34 30.63 0.52 -14.01
CA ARG A 34 30.91 1.95 -13.88
C ARG A 34 31.23 2.63 -15.21
N THR A 35 31.88 1.94 -16.14
CA THR A 35 32.17 2.51 -17.48
C THR A 35 30.93 2.56 -18.35
N SER A 36 30.08 1.54 -18.32
CA SER A 36 28.81 1.52 -19.07
C SER A 36 27.86 2.62 -18.62
N GLU A 37 27.78 2.96 -17.33
CA GLU A 37 26.92 4.06 -16.87
C GLU A 37 27.38 5.44 -17.41
N LYS A 38 28.69 5.62 -17.60
CA LYS A 38 29.24 6.81 -18.26
C LYS A 38 28.96 6.79 -19.76
N VAL A 39 29.15 5.64 -20.40
CA VAL A 39 28.93 5.44 -21.85
C VAL A 39 27.45 5.59 -22.20
N ALA A 40 26.52 5.08 -21.39
CA ALA A 40 25.08 5.20 -21.60
C ALA A 40 24.62 6.66 -21.53
N ARG A 41 25.09 7.43 -20.55
CA ARG A 41 24.83 8.88 -20.47
C ARG A 41 25.44 9.64 -21.65
N PHE A 42 26.59 9.19 -22.13
CA PHE A 42 27.27 9.81 -23.27
C PHE A 42 26.56 9.53 -24.61
N LEU A 43 26.18 8.27 -24.87
CA LEU A 43 25.47 7.83 -26.07
C LEU A 43 24.03 8.35 -26.15
N GLY A 44 23.35 8.52 -25.00
CA GLY A 44 21.99 9.06 -24.93
C GLY A 44 21.91 10.57 -25.15
N THR A 45 23.05 11.28 -25.15
CA THR A 45 23.09 12.73 -25.39
C THR A 45 23.40 12.99 -26.86
N GLY A 46 22.66 13.89 -27.53
CA GLY A 46 22.90 14.27 -28.94
C GLY A 46 24.32 14.78 -29.25
N ARG A 47 25.12 15.08 -28.21
CA ARG A 47 26.53 15.45 -28.28
C ARG A 47 27.41 14.35 -28.90
N TYR A 48 27.11 13.07 -28.67
CA TYR A 48 27.88 11.97 -29.25
C TYR A 48 27.80 11.99 -30.78
N LEU A 49 26.59 12.13 -31.33
CA LEU A 49 26.36 12.19 -32.77
C LEU A 49 27.10 13.37 -33.42
N VAL A 50 27.13 14.53 -32.75
CA VAL A 50 27.86 15.71 -33.25
C VAL A 50 29.37 15.43 -33.30
N ILE A 51 29.96 14.92 -32.22
CA ILE A 51 31.39 14.61 -32.15
C ILE A 51 31.76 13.54 -33.20
N GLN A 52 30.97 12.46 -33.31
CA GLN A 52 31.19 11.40 -34.28
C GLN A 52 31.13 11.93 -35.72
N THR A 53 30.17 12.79 -36.03
CA THR A 53 30.04 13.42 -37.35
C THR A 53 31.27 14.28 -37.67
N VAL A 54 31.73 15.10 -36.72
CA VAL A 54 32.93 15.93 -36.90
C VAL A 54 34.17 15.07 -37.16
N ILE A 55 34.35 13.98 -36.41
CA ILE A 55 35.47 13.05 -36.60
C ILE A 55 35.43 12.44 -38.01
N VAL A 56 34.27 11.96 -38.47
CA VAL A 56 34.12 11.40 -39.82
C VAL A 56 34.44 12.43 -40.90
N VAL A 57 33.94 13.66 -40.76
CA VAL A 57 34.22 14.75 -41.72
C VAL A 57 35.71 15.09 -41.75
N VAL A 58 36.36 15.25 -40.59
CA VAL A 58 37.80 15.49 -40.50
C VAL A 58 38.59 14.35 -41.14
N TRP A 59 38.17 13.11 -40.91
CA TRP A 59 38.82 11.92 -41.47
C TRP A 59 38.73 11.86 -43.00
N ILE A 60 37.54 12.15 -43.55
CA ILE A 60 37.33 12.25 -45.01
C ILE A 60 38.23 13.36 -45.58
N VAL A 61 38.27 14.53 -44.94
CA VAL A 61 39.11 15.66 -45.37
C VAL A 61 40.59 15.28 -45.37
N LEU A 62 41.09 14.69 -44.28
CA LEU A 62 42.48 14.21 -44.18
C LEU A 62 42.81 13.19 -45.28
N ASN A 63 41.90 12.26 -45.57
CA ASN A 63 42.09 11.27 -46.62
C ASN A 63 42.13 11.92 -48.02
N VAL A 64 41.28 12.91 -48.30
CA VAL A 64 41.30 13.70 -49.54
C VAL A 64 42.56 14.56 -49.69
N PHE A 65 43.12 15.08 -48.60
CA PHE A 65 44.42 15.75 -48.64
C PHE A 65 45.57 14.76 -48.82
N ALA A 66 45.49 13.56 -48.24
CA ALA A 66 46.47 12.49 -48.39
C ALA A 66 46.47 11.84 -49.79
N LEU A 67 45.35 11.91 -50.52
CA LEU A 67 45.29 11.59 -51.96
C LEU A 67 46.26 12.41 -52.81
N ARG A 68 46.55 13.67 -52.43
CA ARG A 68 47.59 14.46 -53.13
C ARG A 68 49.00 13.91 -52.93
N LEU A 69 49.21 13.10 -51.90
CA LEU A 69 50.45 12.35 -51.64
C LEU A 69 50.39 10.90 -52.18
N GLN A 70 49.37 10.53 -52.97
CA GLN A 70 49.14 9.17 -53.53
C GLN A 70 49.02 8.04 -52.48
N TRP A 71 48.69 8.37 -51.22
CA TRP A 71 48.67 7.40 -50.13
C TRP A 71 47.49 6.40 -50.17
N ASP A 72 46.40 6.70 -50.87
CA ASP A 72 45.27 5.77 -51.11
C ASP A 72 44.45 6.16 -52.37
N PRO A 73 44.81 5.69 -53.58
CA PRO A 73 44.04 5.93 -54.81
C PRO A 73 42.64 5.30 -54.78
N TYR A 74 41.67 5.87 -55.51
CA TYR A 74 40.28 5.39 -55.60
C TYR A 74 40.22 3.86 -55.86
N PRO A 75 39.56 3.03 -55.01
CA PRO A 75 38.45 3.32 -54.11
C PRO A 75 38.80 3.12 -52.61
N PHE A 76 39.44 4.11 -51.97
CA PHE A 76 39.61 4.28 -50.51
C PHE A 76 39.54 3.00 -49.64
N ILE A 77 40.44 2.05 -49.90
CA ILE A 77 40.33 0.71 -49.28
C ILE A 77 40.55 0.79 -47.77
N LEU A 78 41.41 1.72 -47.32
CA LEU A 78 41.75 1.88 -45.91
C LEU A 78 40.60 2.53 -45.13
N LEU A 79 39.88 3.46 -45.74
CA LEU A 79 38.72 4.10 -45.13
C LEU A 79 37.60 3.06 -44.94
N ASN A 80 37.33 2.29 -45.97
CA ASN A 80 36.28 1.28 -45.91
C ASN A 80 36.64 0.16 -44.92
N LEU A 81 37.91 -0.24 -44.85
CA LEU A 81 38.40 -1.22 -43.89
C LEU A 81 38.23 -0.71 -42.45
N ALA A 82 38.63 0.55 -42.18
CA ALA A 82 38.49 1.15 -40.87
C ALA A 82 37.01 1.24 -40.42
N PHE A 83 36.11 1.67 -41.31
CA PHE A 83 34.68 1.73 -41.00
C PHE A 83 34.08 0.34 -40.78
N SER A 84 34.50 -0.66 -41.57
CA SER A 84 34.08 -2.06 -41.40
C SER A 84 34.50 -2.60 -40.04
N THR A 85 35.74 -2.35 -39.61
CA THR A 85 36.21 -2.73 -38.27
C THR A 85 35.47 -1.97 -37.16
N GLN A 86 35.16 -0.68 -37.37
CA GLN A 86 34.40 0.13 -36.42
C GLN A 86 33.00 -0.44 -36.19
N ALA A 87 32.30 -0.81 -37.26
CA ALA A 87 30.99 -1.46 -37.18
C ALA A 87 31.10 -2.85 -36.51
N ALA A 88 32.12 -3.64 -36.85
CA ALA A 88 32.32 -4.97 -36.30
C ALA A 88 32.56 -4.95 -34.77
N TYR A 89 33.30 -3.98 -34.24
CA TYR A 89 33.50 -3.82 -32.79
C TYR A 89 32.30 -3.18 -32.07
N ALA A 90 31.46 -2.42 -32.78
CA ALA A 90 30.26 -1.83 -32.18
C ALA A 90 29.24 -2.90 -31.76
N ALA A 91 29.05 -3.95 -32.56
CA ALA A 91 28.09 -5.03 -32.28
C ALA A 91 28.26 -5.70 -30.89
N PRO A 92 29.45 -6.19 -30.49
CA PRO A 92 29.63 -6.79 -29.16
C PRO A 92 29.50 -5.77 -28.02
N LEU A 93 29.88 -4.50 -28.23
CA LEU A 93 29.75 -3.46 -27.22
C LEU A 93 28.26 -3.12 -26.98
N ILE A 94 27.47 -3.03 -28.05
CA ILE A 94 26.02 -2.84 -27.98
C ILE A 94 25.36 -4.04 -27.29
N LEU A 95 25.76 -5.28 -27.63
CA LEU A 95 25.23 -6.49 -27.02
C LEU A 95 25.49 -6.53 -25.49
N LEU A 96 26.68 -6.11 -25.05
CA LEU A 96 27.01 -5.99 -23.63
C LEU A 96 26.19 -4.88 -22.93
N ALA A 97 25.90 -3.79 -23.63
CA ALA A 97 25.02 -2.73 -23.11
C ALA A 97 23.57 -3.21 -22.97
N GLN A 98 23.06 -3.93 -23.98
CA GLN A 98 21.70 -4.48 -24.03
C GLN A 98 21.46 -5.54 -22.96
N ASN A 99 22.35 -6.53 -22.81
CA ASN A 99 22.21 -7.57 -21.78
C ASN A 99 22.08 -6.99 -20.35
N ARG A 100 22.62 -5.79 -20.11
CA ARG A 100 22.52 -5.12 -18.81
C ARG A 100 21.28 -4.28 -18.65
N GLN A 101 20.77 -3.69 -19.73
CA GLN A 101 19.45 -3.04 -19.74
C GLN A 101 18.38 -4.10 -19.46
N ASP A 102 18.42 -5.23 -20.18
CA ASP A 102 17.46 -6.33 -20.00
C ASP A 102 17.47 -6.90 -18.58
N ASN A 103 18.65 -7.04 -17.95
CA ASN A 103 18.75 -7.48 -16.56
C ASN A 103 18.16 -6.46 -15.57
N ARG A 104 18.38 -5.16 -15.76
CA ARG A 104 17.78 -4.12 -14.91
C ARG A 104 16.26 -4.07 -15.09
N ASP A 105 15.81 -4.13 -16.33
CA ASP A 105 14.38 -4.12 -16.67
C ASP A 105 13.68 -5.34 -16.10
N ARG A 106 14.34 -6.51 -16.13
CA ARG A 106 13.84 -7.72 -15.49
C ARG A 106 13.68 -7.57 -13.98
N VAL A 107 14.69 -7.06 -13.28
CA VAL A 107 14.62 -6.84 -11.82
C VAL A 107 13.52 -5.84 -11.47
N SER A 108 13.41 -4.74 -12.23
CA SER A 108 12.34 -3.75 -12.04
C SER A 108 10.96 -4.38 -12.23
N LEU A 109 10.78 -5.22 -13.24
CA LEU A 109 9.51 -5.93 -13.49
C LEU A 109 9.18 -6.94 -12.40
N GLU A 110 10.18 -7.65 -11.86
CA GLU A 110 9.99 -8.58 -10.75
C GLU A 110 9.58 -7.84 -9.46
N GLU A 111 10.22 -6.70 -9.16
CA GLU A 111 9.80 -5.84 -8.04
C GLU A 111 8.38 -5.30 -8.21
N ASP A 112 8.04 -4.78 -9.39
CA ASP A 112 6.70 -4.26 -9.67
C ASP A 112 5.62 -5.34 -9.52
N ARG A 113 5.89 -6.56 -9.97
CA ARG A 113 4.98 -7.71 -9.77
C ARG A 113 4.80 -8.03 -8.28
N SER A 114 5.90 -8.03 -7.52
CA SER A 114 5.85 -8.28 -6.06
C SER A 114 5.03 -7.20 -5.34
N ARG A 115 5.27 -5.92 -5.65
CA ARG A 115 4.52 -4.78 -5.09
C ARG A 115 3.04 -4.83 -5.47
N ALA A 116 2.72 -5.18 -6.72
CA ALA A 116 1.34 -5.33 -7.17
C ALA A 116 0.62 -6.47 -6.42
N ALA A 117 1.30 -7.59 -6.19
CA ALA A 117 0.76 -8.71 -5.42
C ALA A 117 0.47 -8.31 -3.95
N GLN A 118 1.40 -7.60 -3.31
CA GLN A 118 1.21 -7.08 -1.94
C GLN A 118 0.04 -6.09 -1.88
N THR A 119 0.02 -5.11 -2.77
CA THR A 119 -1.07 -4.11 -2.83
C THR A 119 -2.44 -4.77 -3.03
N LYS A 120 -2.50 -5.81 -3.87
CA LYS A 120 -3.72 -6.60 -4.06
C LYS A 120 -4.13 -7.31 -2.77
N ALA A 121 -3.19 -7.96 -2.08
CA ALA A 121 -3.46 -8.65 -0.81
C ALA A 121 -3.92 -7.69 0.28
N ASP A 122 -3.29 -6.52 0.40
CA ASP A 122 -3.69 -5.47 1.36
C ASP A 122 -5.09 -4.94 1.06
N THR A 123 -5.41 -4.75 -0.22
CA THR A 123 -6.75 -4.30 -0.64
C THR A 123 -7.80 -5.36 -0.34
N GLU A 124 -7.52 -6.64 -0.60
CA GLU A 124 -8.40 -7.75 -0.24
C GLU A 124 -8.60 -7.88 1.27
N PHE A 125 -7.53 -7.67 2.06
CA PHE A 125 -7.58 -7.66 3.51
C PHE A 125 -8.46 -6.51 4.03
N LEU A 126 -8.19 -5.28 3.59
CA LEU A 126 -8.98 -4.10 3.94
C LEU A 126 -10.45 -4.25 3.53
N ALA A 127 -10.74 -4.84 2.37
CA ALA A 127 -12.11 -5.11 1.95
C ALA A 127 -12.82 -6.11 2.87
N ARG A 128 -12.13 -7.16 3.33
CA ARG A 128 -12.67 -8.13 4.28
C ARG A 128 -12.90 -7.52 5.66
N GLU A 129 -11.93 -6.75 6.16
CA GLU A 129 -12.05 -6.02 7.42
C GLU A 129 -13.20 -5.00 7.36
N LEU A 130 -13.32 -4.25 6.27
CA LEU A 130 -14.43 -3.31 6.07
C LEU A 130 -15.78 -4.03 6.02
N ALA A 131 -15.85 -5.20 5.37
CA ALA A 131 -17.07 -6.01 5.34
C ALA A 131 -17.44 -6.52 6.75
N ALA A 132 -16.45 -7.02 7.51
CA ALA A 132 -16.65 -7.46 8.89
C ALA A 132 -17.08 -6.29 9.80
N LEU A 133 -16.42 -5.13 9.69
CA LEU A 133 -16.79 -3.92 10.40
C LEU A 133 -18.20 -3.46 10.04
N ARG A 134 -18.57 -3.50 8.75
CA ARG A 134 -19.92 -3.15 8.28
C ARG A 134 -20.98 -4.07 8.89
N LEU A 135 -20.70 -5.36 9.01
CA LEU A 135 -21.63 -6.31 9.64
C LEU A 135 -21.77 -6.00 11.14
N ALA A 136 -20.65 -5.82 11.85
CA ALA A 136 -20.65 -5.49 13.27
C ALA A 136 -21.36 -4.16 13.58
N VAL A 137 -21.11 -3.12 12.79
CA VAL A 137 -21.80 -1.82 12.90
C VAL A 137 -23.26 -1.93 12.47
N GLY A 138 -23.55 -2.71 11.44
CA GLY A 138 -24.92 -2.96 10.99
C GLY A 138 -25.80 -3.58 12.08
N GLU A 139 -25.23 -4.44 12.92
CA GLU A 139 -25.93 -5.09 14.03
C GLU A 139 -26.17 -4.12 15.20
N VAL A 140 -25.17 -3.30 15.57
CA VAL A 140 -25.26 -2.33 16.68
C VAL A 140 -26.07 -1.07 16.32
N ALA A 141 -26.08 -0.67 15.05
CA ALA A 141 -26.86 0.47 14.55
C ALA A 141 -28.26 0.09 14.05
N THR A 142 -28.80 -1.07 14.45
CA THR A 142 -30.15 -1.43 14.04
C THR A 142 -31.15 -0.48 14.72
N ARG A 143 -32.10 0.07 13.95
CA ARG A 143 -33.19 0.95 14.41
C ARG A 143 -33.88 0.46 15.69
N ASP A 144 -33.95 -0.86 15.88
CA ASP A 144 -34.59 -1.50 17.04
C ASP A 144 -33.76 -1.43 18.33
N TYR A 145 -32.42 -1.36 18.24
CA TYR A 145 -31.56 -1.10 19.40
C TYR A 145 -31.69 0.36 19.83
N VAL A 146 -31.57 1.29 18.87
CA VAL A 146 -31.76 2.73 19.13
C VAL A 146 -33.16 3.01 19.67
N ARG A 147 -34.21 2.35 19.13
CA ARG A 147 -35.58 2.44 19.66
C ARG A 147 -35.71 1.89 21.07
N ARG A 148 -35.12 0.71 21.35
CA ARG A 148 -35.14 0.14 22.71
C ARG A 148 -34.48 1.08 23.71
N GLU A 149 -33.32 1.63 23.38
CA GLU A 149 -32.62 2.54 24.30
C GLU A 149 -33.39 3.85 24.49
N LEU A 150 -34.05 4.36 23.43
CA LEU A 150 -34.96 5.50 23.53
C LEU A 150 -36.20 5.21 24.39
N ASP A 151 -36.78 4.01 24.28
CA ASP A 151 -37.94 3.59 25.06
C ASP A 151 -37.57 3.35 26.54
N ASP A 152 -36.42 2.75 26.82
CA ASP A 152 -35.89 2.57 28.18
C ASP A 152 -35.61 3.92 28.85
N ILE A 153 -34.99 4.87 28.13
CA ILE A 153 -34.79 6.24 28.63
C ILE A 153 -36.15 6.92 28.91
N LYS A 154 -37.14 6.75 28.03
CA LYS A 154 -38.50 7.27 28.24
C LYS A 154 -39.17 6.66 29.47
N GLU A 155 -39.03 5.35 29.68
CA GLU A 155 -39.61 4.70 30.85
C GLU A 155 -38.96 5.21 32.14
N PHE A 156 -37.63 5.36 32.15
CA PHE A 156 -36.89 5.95 33.27
C PHE A 156 -37.38 7.36 33.61
N LEU A 157 -37.53 8.23 32.60
CA LEU A 157 -38.06 9.58 32.79
C LEU A 157 -39.50 9.55 33.33
N THR A 158 -40.35 8.66 32.83
CA THR A 158 -41.74 8.52 33.27
C THR A 158 -41.82 8.02 34.72
N ARG A 159 -40.92 7.11 35.14
CA ARG A 159 -40.81 6.68 36.54
C ARG A 159 -40.37 7.83 37.44
N LEU A 160 -39.39 8.63 37.01
CA LEU A 160 -38.97 9.82 37.77
C LEU A 160 -40.09 10.84 37.89
N GLU A 161 -40.85 11.07 36.82
CA GLU A 161 -42.03 11.94 36.85
C GLU A 161 -43.10 11.40 37.82
N LYS A 162 -43.41 10.11 37.79
CA LYS A 162 -44.35 9.50 38.75
C LYS A 162 -43.88 9.58 40.19
N LEU A 163 -42.58 9.46 40.44
CA LEU A 163 -42.00 9.61 41.77
C LEU A 163 -42.08 11.08 42.24
N ALA A 164 -41.80 12.03 41.35
CA ALA A 164 -41.96 13.46 41.64
C ALA A 164 -43.44 13.82 41.93
N VAL A 165 -44.37 13.39 41.06
CA VAL A 165 -45.81 13.62 41.22
C VAL A 165 -46.39 12.86 42.42
N GLY A 166 -45.90 11.65 42.69
CA GLY A 166 -46.31 10.84 43.84
C GLY A 166 -45.92 11.48 45.17
N ASP A 167 -44.76 12.13 45.24
CA ASP A 167 -44.32 12.86 46.43
C ASP A 167 -45.16 14.13 46.66
N ASP A 168 -45.56 14.82 45.59
CA ASP A 168 -46.50 15.94 45.65
C ASP A 168 -47.90 15.51 46.11
N VAL A 169 -48.45 14.42 45.56
CA VAL A 169 -49.77 13.89 45.96
C VAL A 169 -49.75 13.35 47.40
N ALA A 170 -48.65 12.73 47.84
CA ALA A 170 -48.48 12.26 49.21
C ALA A 170 -48.40 13.43 50.21
N LYS A 171 -47.71 14.52 49.86
CA LYS A 171 -47.70 15.76 50.66
C LYS A 171 -49.10 16.38 50.75
N VAL A 172 -49.85 16.46 49.64
CA VAL A 172 -51.22 16.99 49.62
C VAL A 172 -52.18 16.14 50.46
N LYS A 173 -52.10 14.81 50.39
CA LYS A 173 -52.93 13.92 51.23
C LYS A 173 -52.58 14.00 52.72
N LYS A 174 -51.29 14.15 53.07
CA LYS A 174 -50.88 14.39 54.47
C LYS A 174 -51.41 15.72 55.00
N ALA A 175 -51.34 16.79 54.20
CA ALA A 175 -51.89 18.12 54.56
C ALA A 175 -53.42 18.10 54.74
N LYS A 176 -54.14 17.31 53.93
CA LYS A 176 -55.59 17.15 54.07
C LYS A 176 -55.98 16.34 55.32
N LYS A 177 -55.23 15.28 55.65
CA LYS A 177 -55.46 14.42 56.83
C LYS A 177 -55.14 15.11 58.17
N SER A 178 -54.22 16.08 58.19
CA SER A 178 -53.96 16.89 59.38
C SER A 178 -55.04 17.93 59.66
N THR A 179 -55.77 18.37 58.63
CA THR A 179 -56.86 19.36 58.77
C THR A 179 -58.14 18.73 59.34
N GLU A 180 -58.33 17.42 59.19
CA GLU A 180 -59.55 16.70 59.60
C GLU A 180 -59.47 16.11 61.03
N ARG A 181 -58.31 16.22 61.72
CA ARG A 181 -58.09 15.68 63.07
C ARG A 181 -57.92 16.79 64.12
N LYS A 182 -59.02 17.45 64.51
CA LYS A 182 -59.33 18.13 65.82
C LYS A 182 -60.22 19.36 65.59
N PRO A 183 -61.09 19.77 66.55
CA PRO A 183 -61.16 19.40 67.98
C PRO A 183 -62.50 18.71 68.36
N GLY A 184 -62.68 18.02 69.50
CA GLY A 184 -62.04 18.13 70.81
C GLY A 184 -63.13 18.44 71.86
N GLU A 185 -63.81 17.39 72.34
CA GLU A 185 -64.77 17.43 73.44
C GLU A 185 -64.01 17.59 74.76
N VAL A 186 -64.33 18.64 75.52
CA VAL A 186 -63.82 18.86 76.89
C VAL A 186 -65.02 18.87 77.83
N ALA A 187 -65.06 17.86 78.70
CA ALA A 187 -66.01 17.68 79.77
C ALA A 187 -65.95 18.81 80.81
N ILE A 188 -67.11 19.21 81.33
CA ILE A 188 -67.21 19.91 82.63
C ILE A 188 -68.35 19.26 83.43
N SER A 189 -67.96 18.71 84.57
CA SER A 189 -68.77 18.15 85.65
C SER A 189 -69.00 19.18 86.76
N ALA A 190 -70.23 19.31 87.25
CA ALA A 190 -70.62 19.84 88.57
C ALA A 190 -72.01 19.25 88.87
N GLN A 191 -72.26 18.31 89.79
CA GLN A 191 -72.03 18.23 91.25
C GLN A 191 -72.83 19.26 92.08
N LYS A 192 -73.89 18.72 92.72
CA LYS A 192 -74.42 18.94 94.08
C LYS A 192 -75.54 19.94 94.41
N ASP A 193 -76.42 19.39 95.27
CA ASP A 193 -77.32 19.99 96.29
C ASP A 193 -78.55 20.72 95.73
N GLY A 194 -79.80 20.56 96.20
CA GLY A 194 -80.41 19.93 97.37
C GLY A 194 -81.78 20.61 97.59
N ASP A 195 -82.76 19.85 98.10
CA ASP A 195 -84.15 20.20 98.48
C ASP A 195 -85.21 20.33 97.36
#